data_AF-A0A938QSF4-F1
#
_entry.id   AF-A0A938QSF4-F1
#
_cell.length_a   1.000
_cell.length_b   1.000
_cell.length_c   1.000
_cell.angle_alpha   90.00
_cell.angle_beta   90.00
_cell.angle_gamma   90.00
#
_symmetry.space_group_name_H-M   'P 1'
#
loop_
_entity.id
_entity.type
_entity.pdbx_description
1 polymer ?
#
loop_
_entity_poly.entity_id
_entity_poly.type
_entity_poly.pdbx_seq_one_letter_code
_entity_poly.pdbx_strand_id
1 'polypeptide(L)' 'MLAVISFLPVWLFAGDRIAAVVALTLVSICGWASAVGAIVPLAARRLGIDPAVASAPFITTLIDATGLIFYFLIARVFLF' A
#
# COMPACT_ATOMS: atom_id res chain seq x y z
N MET A 1 0.55 -13.09 1.89
CA MET A 1 1.90 -13.70 1.80
C MET A 1 2.99 -12.70 2.22
N LEU A 2 3.06 -11.50 1.64
CA LEU A 2 4.07 -10.48 2.01
C LEU A 2 4.06 -10.08 3.50
N ALA A 3 2.88 -9.89 4.10
CA ALA A 3 2.76 -9.58 5.53
C ALA A 3 3.34 -10.68 6.43
N VAL A 4 3.16 -11.95 6.06
CA VAL A 4 3.68 -13.11 6.82
C VAL A 4 5.20 -13.20 6.68
N ILE A 5 5.71 -12.99 5.46
CA ILE A 5 7.15 -13.04 5.16
C ILE A 5 7.91 -11.92 5.91
N SER A 6 7.32 -10.73 5.98
CA SER A 6 7.93 -9.57 6.64
C SER A 6 7.77 -9.58 8.16
N PHE A 7 6.78 -10.29 8.71
CA PHE A 7 6.52 -10.28 10.15
C PHE A 7 7.71 -10.81 10.97
N LEU A 8 8.24 -11.98 10.61
CA LEU A 8 9.33 -12.62 11.36
C LEU A 8 10.61 -11.77 11.44
N PRO A 9 11.18 -11.25 10.33
CA PRO A 9 12.37 -10.41 10.41
C PRO A 9 12.10 -9.10 11.16
N VAL A 10 10.96 -8.43 10.91
CA VAL A 10 10.66 -7.16 11.60
C VAL A 10 10.48 -7.37 13.10
N TRP A 11 9.82 -8.46 13.49
CA TRP A 11 9.69 -8.83 14.90
C TRP A 11 11.06 -9.01 15.56
N LEU A 12 11.98 -9.70 14.89
CA LEU A 12 13.32 -10.00 15.42
C LEU A 12 14.20 -8.73 15.60
N PHE A 13 14.11 -7.77 14.67
CA PHE A 13 14.99 -6.60 14.64
C PHE A 13 14.37 -5.32 15.23
N ALA A 14 13.04 -5.19 15.23
CA ALA A 14 12.33 -3.96 15.56
C ALA A 14 11.26 -4.13 16.66
N GLY A 15 10.95 -5.37 17.07
CA GLY A 15 10.02 -5.67 18.15
C GLY A 15 8.54 -5.70 17.75
N ASP A 16 7.71 -6.09 18.72
CA ASP A 16 6.30 -6.45 18.51
C ASP A 16 5.45 -5.35 17.87
N ARG A 17 5.60 -4.11 18.34
CA ARG A 17 4.77 -2.99 17.88
C ARG A 17 5.05 -2.64 16.42
N ILE A 18 6.33 -2.60 16.03
CA ILE A 18 6.72 -2.29 14.66
C ILE A 18 6.35 -3.45 13.73
N ALA A 19 6.51 -4.70 14.18
CA ALA A 19 6.06 -5.87 13.42
C ALA A 19 4.56 -5.84 13.12
N ALA A 20 3.73 -5.47 14.11
CA ALA A 20 2.30 -5.28 13.94
C ALA A 20 1.97 -4.16 12.93
N VAL A 21 2.65 -3.00 13.05
CA VAL A 21 2.48 -1.87 12.11
C VAL A 21 2.80 -2.29 10.68
N VAL A 22 3.94 -2.95 10.44
CA VAL A 22 4.36 -3.38 9.09
C VAL A 22 3.40 -4.42 8.52
N ALA A 23 3.01 -5.42 9.29
CA ALA A 23 2.11 -6.46 8.82
C ALA A 23 0.72 -5.89 8.44
N LEU A 24 0.13 -5.05 9.29
CA LEU A 24 -1.16 -4.39 9.01
C LEU A 24 -1.08 -3.43 7.83
N THR A 25 0.02 -2.69 7.72
CA THR A 25 0.28 -1.79 6.60
C THR A 25 0.32 -2.58 5.28
N LEU A 26 1.05 -3.69 5.24
CA LEU A 26 1.17 -4.51 4.03
C LEU A 26 -0.18 -5.12 3.62
N VAL A 27 -0.99 -5.58 4.55
CA VAL A 27 -2.34 -6.09 4.24
C VAL A 27 -3.20 -4.97 3.64
N SER A 28 -3.18 -3.79 4.25
CA SER A 28 -3.97 -2.63 3.83
C SER A 28 -3.56 -2.13 2.43
N ILE A 29 -2.25 -1.94 2.22
CA ILE A 29 -1.71 -1.46 0.94
C ILE A 29 -1.93 -2.50 -0.17
N CYS A 30 -1.83 -3.80 0.10
CA CYS A 30 -2.08 -4.82 -0.92
C CYS A 30 -3.54 -4.76 -1.42
N GLY A 31 -4.51 -4.65 -0.50
CA GLY A 31 -5.92 -4.47 -0.88
C GLY A 31 -6.14 -3.17 -1.65
N TRP A 32 -5.54 -2.08 -1.19
CA TRP A 32 -5.60 -0.78 -1.85
C TRP A 32 -4.99 -0.79 -3.26
N ALA A 33 -3.82 -1.40 -3.43
CA ALA A 33 -3.11 -1.52 -4.70
C ALA A 33 -3.94 -2.27 -5.73
N SER A 34 -4.61 -3.37 -5.35
CA SER A 34 -5.52 -4.09 -6.24
C SER A 34 -6.72 -3.25 -6.64
N ALA A 35 -7.31 -2.49 -5.70
CA ALA A 35 -8.43 -1.61 -5.99
C ALA A 35 -8.03 -0.47 -6.95
N VAL A 36 -6.93 0.22 -6.65
CA VAL A 36 -6.39 1.32 -7.47
C VAL A 36 -6.00 0.81 -8.86
N GLY A 37 -5.33 -0.33 -8.95
CA GLY A 37 -4.93 -0.94 -10.22
C GLY A 37 -6.11 -1.28 -11.14
N ALA A 38 -7.28 -1.57 -10.58
CA ALA A 38 -8.50 -1.79 -11.35
C ALA A 38 -9.28 -0.50 -11.63
N ILE A 39 -9.38 0.41 -10.65
CA ILE A 39 -10.21 1.62 -10.74
C ILE A 39 -9.57 2.68 -11.64
N VAL A 40 -8.25 2.90 -11.54
CA VAL A 40 -7.57 4.00 -12.24
C VAL A 40 -7.67 3.87 -13.76
N PRO A 41 -7.37 2.71 -14.40
CA PRO A 41 -7.53 2.56 -15.84
C PRO A 41 -8.99 2.73 -16.30
N LEU A 42 -9.94 2.25 -15.50
CA LEU A 42 -11.37 2.34 -15.80
C LEU A 42 -11.87 3.80 -15.72
N ALA A 43 -11.40 4.55 -14.72
CA ALA A 43 -11.68 5.96 -14.56
C ALA A 43 -11.04 6.80 -15.68
N ALA A 44 -9.78 6.52 -16.03
CA ALA A 44 -9.10 7.18 -17.14
C ALA A 44 -9.90 7.03 -18.45
N ARG A 45 -10.32 5.80 -18.78
CA ARG A 45 -11.15 5.53 -19.96
C ARG A 45 -12.46 6.32 -19.96
N ARG A 46 -13.12 6.46 -18.80
CA ARG A 46 -14.37 7.23 -18.67
C ARG A 46 -14.16 8.74 -18.83
N LEU A 47 -12.99 9.26 -18.48
CA LEU A 47 -12.63 10.66 -18.65
C LEU A 47 -12.10 10.97 -20.06
N GLY A 48 -12.09 9.99 -20.97
CA GLY A 48 -11.53 10.14 -22.32
C GLY A 48 -10.01 10.17 -22.36
N ILE A 49 -9.34 9.82 -21.25
CA ILE A 49 -7.89 9.69 -21.16
C ILE A 49 -7.53 8.27 -21.61
N ASP A 50 -6.49 8.16 -22.44
CA ASP A 50 -5.99 6.86 -22.86
C ASP A 50 -5.47 6.06 -21.64
N PRO A 51 -6.06 4.90 -21.31
CA PRO A 51 -5.61 4.08 -20.19
C PRO A 51 -4.16 3.61 -20.35
N ALA A 52 -3.59 3.59 -21.55
CA ALA A 52 -2.17 3.32 -21.76
C ALA A 52 -1.28 4.46 -21.20
N VAL A 53 -1.79 5.69 -21.18
CA VAL A 53 -1.10 6.88 -20.62
C VAL A 53 -1.24 6.93 -19.10
N ALA A 54 -2.36 6.43 -18.55
CA ALA A 54 -2.50 6.04 -17.13
C ALA A 54 -1.68 4.77 -16.85
N SER A 55 -0.40 4.87 -17.16
CA SER A 55 0.57 3.79 -17.25
C SER A 55 0.91 3.23 -15.86
N ALA A 56 1.57 2.08 -15.87
CA ALA A 56 2.15 1.46 -14.68
C ALA A 56 2.89 2.45 -13.74
N PRO A 57 3.74 3.39 -14.23
CA PRO A 57 4.43 4.34 -13.35
C PRO A 57 3.49 5.29 -12.58
N PHE A 58 2.37 5.72 -13.16
CA PHE A 58 1.39 6.57 -12.43
C PHE A 58 0.69 5.78 -11.32
N ILE A 59 0.29 4.55 -11.60
CA ILE A 59 -0.36 3.69 -10.61
C ILE A 59 0.60 3.41 -9.46
N THR A 60 1.88 3.10 -9.76
CA THR A 60 2.88 2.82 -8.71
C THR A 60 3.18 4.04 -7.84
N THR A 61 3.26 5.26 -8.39
CA THR A 61 3.49 6.47 -7.58
C THR A 61 2.29 6.79 -6.69
N LEU A 62 1.07 6.59 -7.19
CA LEU A 62 -0.14 6.75 -6.39
C LEU A 62 -0.17 5.74 -5.23
N ILE A 63 0.13 4.47 -5.49
CA ILE A 63 0.21 3.43 -4.46
C ILE A 63 1.31 3.74 -3.45
N ASP A 64 2.45 4.27 -3.89
CA ASP A 64 3.57 4.62 -3.00
C ASP A 64 3.21 5.78 -2.04
N ALA A 65 2.68 6.88 -2.60
CA ALA A 65 2.25 8.04 -1.81
C ALA A 65 1.13 7.67 -0.82
N THR A 66 0.12 6.93 -1.28
CA THR A 66 -0.98 6.47 -0.40
C THR A 66 -0.50 5.42 0.59
N GLY A 67 0.46 4.59 0.22
CA GLY A 67 1.07 3.59 1.07
C GLY A 67 1.78 4.19 2.28
N LEU A 68 2.51 5.29 2.10
CA LEU A 68 3.09 6.05 3.21
C LEU A 68 2.02 6.60 4.16
N ILE A 69 0.89 7.07 3.62
CA ILE A 69 -0.23 7.54 4.44
C ILE A 69 -0.77 6.39 5.30
N PHE A 70 -1.02 5.21 4.71
CA PHE A 70 -1.44 4.03 5.48
C PHE A 70 -0.43 3.67 6.58
N TYR A 71 0.86 3.63 6.24
CA TYR A 71 1.92 3.32 7.20
C TYR A 71 1.92 4.28 8.38
N PHE A 72 1.92 5.60 8.12
CA PHE A 72 1.97 6.60 9.19
C PHE A 72 0.68 6.64 10.02
N LEU A 73 -0.49 6.40 9.41
CA LEU A 73 -1.74 6.31 10.16
C LEU A 73 -1.75 5.10 11.12
N ILE A 74 -1.31 3.94 10.64
CA ILE A 74 -1.22 2.73 11.48
C ILE A 74 -0.13 2.91 12.54
N ALA A 75 1.05 3.42 12.16
CA ALA A 75 2.13 3.71 13.09
C ALA A 75 1.67 4.66 14.21
N ARG A 76 0.86 5.68 13.88
CA ARG A 76 0.29 6.60 14.87
C ARG A 76 -0.61 5.91 15.89
N VAL A 77 -1.34 4.86 15.51
CA VAL A 77 -2.25 4.15 16.41
C VAL A 77 -1.50 3.17 17.34
N PHE A 78 -0.37 2.63 16.89
CA PHE A 78 0.35 1.56 17.61
C PHE A 78 1.61 2.03 18.36
N LEU A 79 2.24 3.11 17.91
CA LEU A 79 3.50 3.61 18.48
C LEU A 79 3.32 4.84 19.38
N PHE A 80 2.22 5.58 19.21
CA PHE A 80 1.87 6.76 20.00
C PHE A 80 0.56 6.53 20.73
#